data_AF-A0A9P5X3H1-F1
#
_entry.id   AF-A0A9P5X3H1-F1
#
_cell.length_a   1.000
_cell.length_b   1.000
_cell.length_c   1.000
_cell.angle_alpha   90.00
_cell.angle_beta   90.00
_cell.angle_gamma   90.00
#
_symmetry.space_group_name_H-M   'P 1'
#
loop_
_entity.id
_entity.type
_entity.pdbx_description
1 polymer ?
#
loop_
_entity_poly.entity_id
_entity_poly.type
_entity_poly.pdbx_seq_one_letter_code
_entity_poly.pdbx_strand_id
1 'polypeptide(L)' 'RAFMCPLYSCGRLFKRMEHLKRHLRTHTMERPYTCPICQKRFSRSDNMTQHLRTHER' A
#
# COMPACT_ATOMS: atom_id res chain seq x y z
N ARG A 1 18.55 -7.82 -11.40
CA ARG A 1 17.83 -8.89 -10.68
C ARG A 1 16.43 -8.39 -10.34
N ALA A 2 15.38 -9.15 -10.66
CA ALA A 2 14.01 -8.80 -10.29
C ALA A 2 13.66 -9.38 -8.91
N PHE A 3 12.65 -8.79 -8.26
CA PHE A 3 12.09 -9.24 -6.99
C PHE A 3 10.74 -9.90 -7.26
N MET A 4 10.64 -11.20 -6.98
CA MET A 4 9.42 -11.97 -7.18
C MET A 4 8.53 -11.92 -5.93
N CYS A 5 7.22 -11.88 -6.13
CA CYS A 5 6.25 -12.09 -5.06
C CYS A 5 6.40 -13.52 -4.51
N PRO A 6 6.53 -13.71 -3.18
CA PRO A 6 6.67 -15.03 -2.57
C PRO A 6 5.40 -15.89 -2.64
N LEU A 7 4.22 -15.32 -2.93
CA LEU A 7 3.01 -16.10 -3.17
C LEU A 7 3.05 -16.70 -4.58
N TYR A 8 3.11 -18.03 -4.64
CA TYR A 8 3.13 -18.80 -5.89
C TYR A 8 1.94 -18.47 -6.82
N SER A 9 0.75 -18.29 -6.25
CA SER A 9 -0.46 -17.92 -7.00
C SER A 9 -0.43 -16.50 -7.60
N CYS A 10 0.47 -15.62 -7.14
CA CYS A 10 0.53 -14.24 -7.60
C CYS A 10 1.45 -14.05 -8.81
N GLY A 11 2.62 -14.71 -8.82
CA GLY A 11 3.57 -14.68 -9.94
C GLY A 11 4.15 -13.31 -10.32
N ARG A 12 3.87 -12.24 -9.56
CA ARG A 12 4.28 -10.88 -9.92
C ARG A 12 5.78 -10.64 -9.70
N LEU A 13 6.37 -9.89 -10.61
CA LEU A 13 7.78 -9.50 -10.61
C LEU A 13 7.92 -7.98 -10.53
N PHE A 14 8.88 -7.52 -9.73
CA PHE A 14 9.13 -6.09 -9.51
C PHE A 14 10.60 -5.76 -9.77
N LYS A 15 10.84 -4.60 -10.37
CA LYS A 15 12.21 -4.09 -10.61
C LYS A 15 12.87 -3.55 -9.33
N ARG A 16 12.07 -3.16 -8.32
CA ARG A 16 12.52 -2.55 -7.07
C ARG A 16 11.90 -3.25 -5.87
N MET A 17 12.69 -3.46 -4.82
CA MET A 17 12.25 -4.09 -3.57
C MET A 17 11.09 -3.32 -2.91
N GLU A 18 11.14 -1.99 -2.90
CA GLU A 18 10.08 -1.16 -2.31
C GLU A 18 8.72 -1.34 -3.01
N HIS A 19 8.73 -1.63 -4.32
CA HIS A 19 7.49 -1.94 -5.04
C HIS A 19 6.95 -3.33 -4.66
N LEU A 20 7.83 -4.32 -4.46
CA LEU A 20 7.44 -5.63 -3.94
C LEU A 20 6.86 -5.49 -2.52
N LYS A 21 7.55 -4.80 -1.60
CA LYS A 21 7.07 -4.57 -0.23
C LYS A 21 5.69 -3.90 -0.21
N ARG A 22 5.48 -2.86 -1.04
CA ARG A 22 4.17 -2.22 -1.19
C ARG A 22 3.12 -3.20 -1.73
N HIS A 23 3.48 -4.02 -2.70
CA HIS A 23 2.59 -5.04 -3.24
C HIS A 23 2.22 -6.10 -2.20
N LEU A 24 3.13 -6.52 -1.33
CA LEU A 24 2.83 -7.50 -0.28
C LEU A 24 1.66 -7.09 0.63
N ARG A 25 1.48 -5.78 0.84
CA ARG A 25 0.34 -5.22 1.59
C ARG A 25 -1.02 -5.52 0.96
N THR A 26 -1.07 -5.85 -0.34
CA THR A 26 -2.33 -6.26 -0.99
C THR A 26 -2.75 -7.67 -0.61
N HIS A 27 -1.80 -8.51 -0.18
CA HIS A 27 -2.07 -9.87 0.28
C HIS A 27 -2.43 -9.90 1.76
N THR A 28 -1.73 -9.11 2.58
CA THR A 28 -1.98 -9.03 4.03
C THR A 28 -3.16 -8.13 4.40
N MET A 29 -3.68 -7.36 3.43
CA MET A 29 -4.64 -6.27 3.65
C MET A 29 -4.19 -5.24 4.70
N GLU A 30 -2.87 -5.16 4.97
CA GLU A 30 -2.34 -4.20 5.93
C GLU A 30 -2.59 -2.78 5.46
N ARG A 31 -3.24 -2.02 6.34
CA ARG A 31 -3.51 -0.59 6.17
C ARG A 31 -2.94 0.16 7.38
N PRO A 32 -1.62 0.43 7.37
CA PRO A 32 -0.93 1.04 8.50
C PRO A 32 -1.21 2.55 8.62
N TYR A 33 -1.70 3.20 7.56
CA TYR A 33 -1.98 4.63 7.59
C TYR A 33 -3.45 4.86 7.89
N THR A 34 -3.74 5.52 9.01
CA THR A 34 -5.10 5.82 9.44
C THR A 34 -5.32 7.32 9.32
N CYS A 35 -6.44 7.71 8.72
CA CYS A 35 -6.87 9.11 8.71
C CYS A 35 -7.21 9.53 10.14
N PRO A 36 -6.58 10.58 10.70
CA PRO A 36 -6.88 11.04 12.05
C PRO A 36 -8.29 11.62 12.21
N ILE A 37 -8.91 12.06 11.11
CA ILE A 37 -10.23 12.73 11.12
C ILE A 37 -11.37 11.70 11.09
N CYS A 38 -11.38 10.81 10.09
CA CYS A 38 -12.49 9.87 9.89
C CYS A 38 -12.11 8.39 10.13
N GLN A 39 -10.90 8.12 10.64
CA GLN A 39 -10.39 6.77 10.94
C GLN A 39 -10.32 5.81 9.73
N LYS A 40 -10.50 6.32 8.50
CA LYS A 40 -10.34 5.55 7.27
C LYS A 40 -8.89 5.10 7.10
N ARG A 41 -8.69 3.81 6.82
CA ARG A 41 -7.35 3.19 6.71
C ARG A 41 -6.90 3.05 5.26
N PHE A 42 -5.62 3.27 5.02
CA PHE A 42 -4.96 3.23 3.71
C PHE A 42 -3.73 2.32 3.77
N SER A 43 -3.45 1.63 2.66
CA SER A 43 -2.25 0.78 2.51
C SER A 43 -1.01 1.58 2.13
N ARG A 44 -1.18 2.85 1.72
CA ARG A 44 -0.12 3.75 1.27
C ARG A 44 -0.28 5.14 1.88
N SER A 45 0.84 5.78 2.21
CA SER A 45 0.90 7.11 2.82
C SER A 45 0.45 8.19 1.84
N ASP A 46 0.89 8.15 0.59
CA ASP A 46 0.52 9.11 -0.45
C ASP A 46 -0.99 9.17 -0.68
N ASN A 47 -1.66 8.02 -0.70
CA ASN A 47 -3.11 7.94 -0.78
C ASN A 47 -3.80 8.58 0.44
N MET A 48 -3.27 8.35 1.66
CA MET A 48 -3.79 8.98 2.87
C MET A 48 -3.57 10.50 2.84
N THR A 49 -2.39 10.97 2.45
CA THR A 49 -2.08 12.41 2.35
C THR A 49 -2.98 13.10 1.33
N GLN A 50 -3.24 12.48 0.18
CA GLN A 50 -4.20 12.99 -0.80
C GLN A 50 -5.62 13.00 -0.23
N HIS A 51 -6.01 11.95 0.50
CA HIS A 51 -7.32 11.90 1.15
C HIS A 51 -7.51 12.99 2.20
N LEU A 52 -6.48 13.42 2.92
CA LEU A 52 -6.62 14.50 3.91
C LEU A 52 -7.19 15.79 3.30
N ARG A 53 -6.89 16.07 2.03
CA ARG A 53 -7.41 17.23 1.29
C ARG A 53 -8.93 17.18 1.11
N THR A 54 -9.58 16.01 1.24
CA THR A 54 -11.04 15.91 1.15
C THR A 54 -11.75 16.38 2.41
N HIS A 55 -11.03 16.55 3.53
CA HIS A 55 -11.57 17.11 4.78
C HIS A 55 -11.39 18.63 4.88
N GLU A 56 -10.64 19.22 3.95
CA GLU A 56 -10.40 20.67 3.86
C GLU A 56 -11.36 21.37 2.89
N ARG A 57 -12.33 20.62 2.35
CA ARG A 57 -13.33 21.11 1.39
C ARG A 57 -14.70 21.23 2.05
#